data_AF-B4IZ67-F1
#
_entry.id   AF-B4IZ67-F1
#
_cell.length_a   1.000
_cell.length_b   1.000
_cell.length_c   1.000
_cell.angle_alpha   90.00
_cell.angle_beta   90.00
_cell.angle_gamma   90.00
#
_symmetry.space_group_name_H-M   'P 1'
#
loop_
_entity.id
_entity.type
_entity.pdbx_description
1 polymer ?
#
loop_
_entity_poly.entity_id
_entity_poly.type
_entity_poly.pdbx_seq_one_letter_code
_entity_poly.pdbx_strand_id
1 'polypeptide(L)'
;MPRYQKLVNETDSEQQQQQPPNVGYHLYLYREQLARRNVEYMRLSKAKYFITETLLAKTVRNLKGCSLDELKTVNNQIVFKHKLRYQIHRLRKLQNLGIRNANPHMESTEL
;
A
#
# COMPACT_ATOMS: atom_id res chain seq x y z
N MET A 1 -8.86 -27.25 26.06
CA MET A 1 -8.63 -26.18 25.07
C MET A 1 -9.24 -26.61 23.73
N PRO A 2 -10.02 -25.75 23.04
CA PRO A 2 -11.07 -26.16 22.10
C PRO A 2 -10.61 -26.37 20.64
N ARG A 3 -11.52 -26.97 19.85
CA ARG A 3 -11.36 -27.89 18.72
C ARG A 3 -11.37 -27.23 17.31
N TYR A 4 -11.17 -25.93 17.19
CA TYR A 4 -11.37 -25.20 15.92
C TYR A 4 -10.16 -24.36 15.54
N GLN A 5 -9.29 -24.88 14.66
CA GLN A 5 -8.72 -24.19 13.48
C GLN A 5 -7.63 -25.11 12.85
N LYS A 6 -7.93 -26.40 12.74
CA LYS A 6 -7.09 -27.41 12.07
C LYS A 6 -7.27 -27.43 10.54
N LEU A 7 -7.84 -26.40 9.91
CA LEU A 7 -8.45 -26.52 8.58
C LEU A 7 -7.74 -25.82 7.42
N VAL A 8 -6.47 -25.42 7.53
CA VAL A 8 -5.83 -24.70 6.39
C VAL A 8 -4.59 -25.36 5.82
N ASN A 9 -3.83 -26.19 6.54
CA ASN A 9 -2.54 -26.68 6.00
C ASN A 9 -2.37 -28.21 6.05
N GLU A 10 -3.45 -28.98 5.87
CA GLU A 10 -3.38 -30.43 5.56
C GLU A 10 -3.19 -30.72 4.05
N THR A 11 -2.79 -29.73 3.26
CA THR A 11 -2.60 -29.86 1.80
C THR A 11 -1.24 -29.38 1.30
N ASP A 12 -0.16 -29.63 2.05
CA ASP A 12 1.22 -29.53 1.52
C ASP A 12 2.12 -30.63 2.11
N SER A 13 1.53 -31.80 2.39
CA SER A 13 2.23 -32.99 2.88
C SER A 13 2.76 -33.84 1.73
N GLU A 14 3.32 -33.26 0.67
CA GLU A 14 4.09 -34.03 -0.32
C GLU A 14 5.34 -33.24 -0.74
N GLN A 15 6.49 -33.80 -0.38
CA GLN A 15 7.84 -33.47 -0.87
C GLN A 15 8.54 -32.22 -0.30
N GLN A 16 8.75 -32.20 1.02
CA GLN A 16 10.00 -31.64 1.56
C GLN A 16 11.15 -32.62 1.26
N GLN A 17 11.47 -32.79 -0.02
CA GLN A 17 12.81 -33.23 -0.40
C GLN A 17 13.76 -32.15 0.11
N GLN A 18 14.79 -32.57 0.82
CA GLN A 18 15.95 -31.76 1.17
C GLN A 18 16.65 -31.34 -0.12
N GLN A 19 16.06 -30.40 -0.85
CA GLN A 19 16.72 -29.70 -1.93
C GLN A 19 17.79 -28.83 -1.26
N PRO A 20 19.06 -28.90 -1.71
CA PRO A 20 20.10 -28.03 -1.18
C PRO A 20 19.59 -26.59 -1.26
N PRO A 21 19.88 -25.73 -0.27
CA PRO A 21 19.36 -24.37 -0.23
C PRO A 21 19.66 -23.73 -1.59
N ASN A 22 18.60 -23.47 -2.37
CA ASN A 22 18.76 -22.90 -3.70
C ASN A 22 19.25 -21.47 -3.47
N VAL A 23 20.58 -21.30 -3.54
CA VAL A 23 21.27 -20.04 -3.25
C VAL A 23 20.65 -18.93 -4.10
N GLY A 24 20.26 -19.21 -5.34
CA GLY A 24 19.59 -18.25 -6.21
C GLY A 24 18.25 -17.78 -5.66
N TYR A 25 17.41 -18.70 -5.17
CA TYR A 25 16.11 -18.36 -4.59
C TYR A 25 16.25 -17.58 -3.28
N HIS A 26 17.16 -18.00 -2.39
CA HIS A 26 17.42 -17.26 -1.15
C HIS A 26 18.02 -15.87 -1.42
N LEU A 27 18.92 -15.74 -2.40
CA LEU A 27 19.48 -14.46 -2.80
C LEU A 27 18.41 -13.56 -3.43
N TYR A 28 17.51 -14.13 -4.23
CA TYR A 28 16.34 -13.42 -4.76
C TYR A 28 15.46 -12.89 -3.62
N LEU A 29 15.02 -13.75 -2.70
CA LEU A 29 14.20 -13.34 -1.55
C LEU A 29 14.88 -12.26 -0.71
N TYR A 30 16.19 -12.38 -0.45
CA TYR A 30 16.94 -11.38 0.28
C TYR A 30 16.98 -10.03 -0.45
N ARG A 31 17.23 -10.04 -1.76
CA ARG A 31 17.18 -8.82 -2.60
C ARG A 31 15.79 -8.20 -2.60
N GLU A 32 14.75 -9.02 -2.65
CA GLU A 32 13.36 -8.57 -2.58
C GLU A 32 13.05 -7.93 -1.21
N GLN A 33 13.52 -8.55 -0.12
CA GLN A 33 13.39 -8.02 1.24
C GLN A 33 14.12 -6.68 1.42
N LEU A 34 15.32 -6.53 0.83
CA LEU A 34 16.06 -5.27 0.80
C LEU A 34 15.33 -4.21 -0.04
N ALA A 35 14.76 -4.58 -1.19
CA ALA A 35 13.99 -3.68 -2.02
C ALA A 35 12.73 -3.15 -1.30
N ARG A 36 12.04 -4.00 -0.53
CA ARG A 36 10.87 -3.62 0.29
C ARG A 36 11.23 -2.56 1.35
N ARG A 37 12.45 -2.55 1.89
CA ARG A 37 12.93 -1.52 2.84
C ARG A 37 13.15 -0.14 2.18
N ASN A 38 13.32 -0.08 0.87
CA ASN A 38 13.61 1.16 0.14
C ASN A 38 12.35 1.96 -0.24
N VAL A 39 11.14 1.43 0.00
CA VAL A 39 9.90 2.14 -0.29
C VAL A 39 9.61 3.14 0.83
N GLU A 40 9.95 4.42 0.59
CA GLU A 40 9.55 5.50 1.49
C GLU A 40 8.08 5.88 1.28
N TYR A 41 7.18 5.20 2.00
CA TYR A 41 5.73 5.41 1.88
C TYR A 41 5.31 6.87 2.09
N MET A 42 5.97 7.60 2.98
CA MET A 42 5.72 9.04 3.18
C MET A 42 6.00 9.84 1.90
N ARG A 43 7.16 9.60 1.28
CA ARG A 43 7.58 10.28 0.05
C ARG A 43 6.64 9.94 -1.10
N LEU A 44 6.28 8.65 -1.22
CA LEU A 44 5.33 8.17 -2.21
C LEU A 44 3.94 8.79 -2.04
N SER A 45 3.38 8.82 -0.82
CA SER A 45 2.06 9.42 -0.56
C SER A 45 2.05 10.92 -0.84
N LYS A 46 3.13 11.65 -0.51
CA LYS A 46 3.29 13.07 -0.88
C LYS A 46 3.31 13.27 -2.40
N ALA A 47 4.07 12.45 -3.13
CA ALA A 47 4.14 12.52 -4.59
C ALA A 47 2.78 12.22 -5.23
N LYS A 48 2.10 11.15 -4.80
CA LYS A 48 0.73 10.82 -5.23
C LYS A 48 -0.22 12.00 -4.98
N TYR A 49 -0.14 12.63 -3.81
CA TYR A 49 -0.98 13.78 -3.48
C TYR A 49 -0.75 14.94 -4.46
N PHE A 50 0.51 15.32 -4.69
CA PHE A 50 0.84 16.42 -5.59
C PHE A 50 0.41 16.16 -7.05
N ILE A 51 0.61 14.94 -7.53
CA ILE A 51 0.18 14.53 -8.87
C ILE A 51 -1.34 14.58 -8.97
N THR A 52 -2.07 14.04 -7.99
CA THR A 52 -3.54 14.09 -7.96
C THR A 52 -4.05 15.52 -7.92
N GLU A 53 -3.46 16.41 -7.13
CA GLU A 53 -3.83 17.83 -7.12
C GLU A 53 -3.68 18.49 -8.49
N THR A 54 -2.56 18.22 -9.16
CA THR A 54 -2.27 18.77 -10.49
C THR A 54 -3.26 18.23 -11.52
N LEU A 55 -3.57 16.93 -11.48
CA LEU A 55 -4.54 16.29 -12.36
C LEU A 55 -5.95 16.82 -12.11
N LEU A 56 -6.33 17.04 -10.85
CA LEU A 56 -7.63 17.58 -10.48
C LEU A 56 -7.80 19.00 -11.01
N ALA A 57 -6.79 19.86 -10.82
CA ALA A 57 -6.82 21.22 -11.35
C ALA A 57 -6.95 21.25 -12.88
N LYS A 58 -6.24 20.35 -13.59
CA LYS A 58 -6.37 20.20 -15.05
C LYS A 58 -7.74 19.71 -15.46
N THR A 59 -8.27 18.69 -14.77
CA THR A 59 -9.57 18.09 -15.06
C THR A 59 -10.68 19.11 -14.88
N VAL A 60 -10.68 19.85 -13.77
CA VAL A 60 -11.66 20.90 -13.48
C VAL A 60 -11.58 22.05 -14.49
N ARG A 61 -10.38 22.45 -14.93
CA ARG A 61 -10.21 23.51 -15.94
C ARG A 61 -10.71 23.10 -17.32
N ASN A 62 -10.58 21.82 -17.67
CA ASN A 62 -10.95 21.30 -18.98
C ASN A 62 -12.41 20.83 -19.05
N LEU A 63 -13.17 20.98 -17.97
CA LEU A 63 -14.56 20.57 -17.87
C LEU A 63 -15.42 21.51 -18.73
N LYS A 64 -15.63 21.16 -20.00
CA LYS A 64 -16.34 22.01 -20.99
C LYS A 64 -17.83 21.73 -21.08
N GLY A 65 -18.28 20.56 -20.67
CA GLY A 65 -19.67 20.22 -20.46
C GLY A 65 -19.74 19.25 -19.31
N CYS A 66 -20.60 19.48 -18.32
CA CYS A 66 -20.69 18.65 -17.11
C CYS A 66 -21.22 17.25 -17.43
N SER A 67 -20.41 16.46 -18.14
CA SER A 67 -20.69 15.07 -18.44
C SER A 67 -20.64 14.28 -17.14
N LEU A 68 -21.56 13.33 -16.99
CA LEU A 68 -21.62 12.47 -15.82
C LEU A 68 -20.28 11.76 -15.56
N ASP A 69 -19.56 11.40 -16.62
CA ASP A 69 -18.28 10.72 -16.52
C ASP A 69 -17.14 11.63 -16.02
N GLU A 70 -17.10 12.88 -16.52
CA GLU A 70 -16.15 13.88 -16.05
C GLU A 70 -16.39 14.23 -14.58
N LEU A 71 -17.66 14.34 -14.17
CA LEU A 71 -18.03 14.58 -12.78
C LEU A 71 -17.65 13.42 -11.86
N LYS A 72 -17.87 12.18 -12.29
CA LYS A 72 -17.40 10.98 -11.56
C LYS A 72 -15.88 10.98 -11.43
N THR A 73 -15.18 11.33 -12.50
CA THR A 73 -13.72 11.43 -12.52
C THR A 73 -13.21 12.46 -11.50
N VAL A 74 -13.81 13.65 -11.46
CA VAL A 74 -13.50 14.69 -10.47
C VAL A 74 -13.78 14.20 -9.05
N ASN A 75 -14.94 13.59 -8.80
CA ASN A 75 -15.29 13.05 -7.48
C ASN A 75 -14.28 11.99 -7.01
N ASN A 76 -13.91 11.05 -7.88
CA ASN A 76 -12.92 10.02 -7.56
C ASN A 76 -11.56 10.64 -7.19
N GLN A 77 -11.12 11.67 -7.92
CA GLN A 77 -9.89 12.38 -7.62
C GLN A 77 -9.95 13.12 -6.27
N ILE A 78 -11.08 13.75 -5.94
CA ILE A 78 -11.31 14.41 -4.64
C ILE A 78 -11.28 13.39 -3.49
N VAL A 79 -12.00 12.29 -3.61
CA VAL A 79 -12.02 11.21 -2.61
C VAL A 79 -10.62 10.64 -2.42
N PHE A 80 -9.89 10.40 -3.51
CA PHE A 80 -8.52 9.88 -3.46
C PHE A 80 -7.56 10.86 -2.79
N LYS A 81 -7.63 12.15 -3.12
CA LYS A 81 -6.87 13.21 -2.44
C LYS A 81 -7.12 13.20 -0.93
N HIS A 82 -8.38 13.06 -0.50
CA HIS A 82 -8.73 12.99 0.92
C HIS A 82 -8.10 11.77 1.60
N LYS A 83 -8.15 10.60 0.97
CA LYS A 83 -7.48 9.38 1.45
C LYS A 83 -5.97 9.58 1.59
N LEU A 84 -5.32 10.19 0.60
CA LEU A 84 -3.89 10.48 0.65
C LEU A 84 -3.52 11.46 1.77
N ARG A 85 -4.33 12.49 2.00
CA ARG A 85 -4.15 13.42 3.13
C ARG A 85 -4.19 12.69 4.47
N TYR A 86 -5.16 11.79 4.66
CA TYR A 86 -5.26 10.97 5.87
C TYR A 86 -4.03 10.05 6.02
N GLN A 87 -3.60 9.37 4.95
CA GLN A 87 -2.42 8.51 4.97
C GLN A 87 -1.17 9.29 5.37
N ILE A 88 -0.92 10.46 4.78
CA ILE A 88 0.22 11.31 5.12
C ILE A 88 0.16 11.71 6.60
N HIS A 89 -1.01 12.10 7.10
CA HIS A 89 -1.20 12.45 8.51
C HIS A 89 -0.89 11.28 9.45
N ARG A 90 -1.42 10.09 9.16
CA ARG A 90 -1.14 8.87 9.91
C ARG A 90 0.34 8.53 9.91
N LEU A 91 0.99 8.58 8.74
CA LEU A 91 2.43 8.31 8.62
C LEU A 91 3.27 9.32 9.44
N ARG A 92 2.85 10.59 9.52
CA ARG A 92 3.52 11.59 10.38
C ARG A 92 3.38 11.25 11.86
N LYS A 93 2.18 10.84 12.30
CA LYS A 93 1.96 10.40 13.69
C LYS A 93 2.85 9.21 14.04
N LEU A 94 2.91 8.20 13.17
CA LEU A 94 3.76 7.02 13.37
C LEU A 94 5.24 7.39 13.41
N GLN A 95 5.68 8.30 12.54
CA GLN A 95 7.06 8.80 12.56
C GLN A 95 7.38 9.52 13.88
N ASN A 96 6.46 10.31 14.44
CA ASN A 96 6.63 10.96 15.74
C ASN A 96 6.70 9.94 16.90
N LEU A 97 6.09 8.76 16.75
CA LEU A 97 6.19 7.64 17.68
C LEU A 97 7.45 6.77 17.46
N GLY A 98 8.34 7.16 16.54
CA GLY A 98 9.56 6.42 16.22
C GLY A 98 9.40 5.29 15.20
N ILE A 99 8.18 5.04 14.71
CA ILE A 99 7.89 4.00 13.71
C ILE A 99 8.19 4.56 12.32
N ARG A 100 9.33 4.16 11.75
CA ARG A 100 9.76 4.59 10.40
C ARG A 100 9.18 3.69 9.31
N ASN A 101 8.81 4.29 8.17
CA ASN A 101 8.31 3.59 6.96
C ASN A 101 7.17 2.58 7.22
N ALA A 102 6.21 2.93 8.08
CA ALA A 102 5.02 2.12 8.27
C ALA A 102 4.24 1.93 6.96
N ASN A 103 3.84 0.70 6.66
CA ASN A 103 3.05 0.40 5.48
C ASN A 103 1.62 1.00 5.65
N PRO A 104 1.16 1.85 4.72
CA PRO A 104 -0.17 2.45 4.79
C PRO A 104 -1.32 1.45 4.51
N HIS A 105 -1.01 0.25 4.02
CA HIS A 105 -1.98 -0.82 3.76
C HIS A 105 -2.10 -1.84 4.90
N MET A 106 -1.34 -1.68 5.98
CA MET A 106 -1.58 -2.49 7.18
C MET A 106 -2.85 -1.99 7.87
N GLU A 107 -3.78 -2.91 8.11
CA GLU A 107 -4.94 -2.73 8.99
C GLU A 107 -4.46 -2.00 10.26
N SER A 108 -5.07 -0.86 10.57
CA SER A 108 -4.73 -0.16 11.81
C SER A 108 -5.36 -0.97 12.94
N THR A 109 -4.56 -1.58 13.80
CA THR A 109 -5.04 -1.96 15.13
C THR A 109 -5.56 -0.68 15.77
N GLU A 110 -6.83 -0.68 16.16
CA GLU A 110 -7.42 0.45 16.90
C GLU A 110 -6.53 0.71 18.13
N LEU A 111 -5.94 1.91 18.17
CA LEU A 111 -5.23 2.44 19.35
C LEU A 111 -6.09 3.53 19.94
#